data_AF-A0A9W7AET8-F1
#
_entry.id   AF-A0A9W7AET8-F1
#
_cell.length_a   1.000
_cell.length_b   1.000
_cell.length_c   1.000
_cell.angle_alpha   90.00
_cell.angle_beta   90.00
_cell.angle_gamma   90.00
#
_symmetry.space_group_name_H-M   'P 1'
#
loop_
_entity.id
_entity.type
_entity.pdbx_description
1 polymer ?
#
loop_
_entity_poly.entity_id
_entity_poly.type
_entity_poly.pdbx_seq_one_letter_code
_entity_poly.pdbx_strand_id
1 'polypeptide(L)'
;MTTVSFPTTLTSIGNQAFYGCSSLDNVNLLHTNLQELGNKAFGGCLELKSITILDSLQKFDWCVFYGCSELVPSNIDVYSHNDAVVAHLRYKQRIAAEVIAPLKKIIAEQAIEITDQAAEIVALRERIAQLEI
;
A
#
# COMPACT_ATOMS: atom_id res chain seq x y z
N MET A 1 6.33 -13.34 11.84
CA MET A 1 4.98 -13.77 12.27
C MET A 1 4.09 -13.73 11.06
N THR A 2 3.41 -14.83 10.73
CA THR A 2 2.49 -14.90 9.59
C THR A 2 1.06 -14.56 9.97
N THR A 3 0.61 -14.93 11.17
CA THR A 3 -0.76 -14.70 11.64
C THR A 3 -0.80 -14.07 13.03
N VAL A 4 -1.87 -13.34 13.32
CA VAL A 4 -2.15 -12.75 14.63
C VAL A 4 -3.55 -13.18 15.07
N SER A 5 -3.65 -13.68 16.31
CA SER A 5 -4.93 -13.95 16.95
C SER A 5 -5.28 -12.82 17.91
N PHE A 6 -6.53 -12.36 17.83
CA PHE A 6 -7.02 -11.25 18.64
C PHE A 6 -8.03 -11.73 19.67
N PRO A 7 -7.99 -11.19 20.91
CA PRO A 7 -8.98 -11.52 21.92
C PRO A 7 -10.34 -10.92 21.55
N THR A 8 -11.42 -11.58 21.98
CA THR A 8 -12.78 -11.11 21.71
C THR A 8 -13.09 -9.77 22.39
N THR A 9 -12.38 -9.46 23.48
CA THR A 9 -12.49 -8.20 24.22
C THR A 9 -11.71 -7.05 23.59
N LEU A 10 -11.01 -7.27 22.47
CA LEU A 10 -10.26 -6.21 21.80
C LEU A 10 -11.22 -5.13 21.27
N THR A 11 -11.06 -3.91 21.76
CA THR A 11 -11.86 -2.74 21.38
C THR A 11 -11.10 -1.74 20.52
N SER A 12 -9.76 -1.73 20.60
CA SER A 12 -8.92 -0.81 19.82
C SER A 12 -7.59 -1.44 19.46
N ILE A 13 -7.06 -1.08 18.28
CA ILE A 13 -5.67 -1.29 17.90
C ILE A 13 -5.03 0.09 17.77
N GLY A 14 -4.02 0.34 18.59
CA GLY A 14 -3.37 1.65 18.67
C GLY A 14 -2.52 1.99 17.45
N ASN A 15 -1.99 3.22 17.48
CA ASN A 15 -1.09 3.73 16.46
C ASN A 15 0.12 2.79 16.28
N GLN A 16 0.43 2.46 15.03
CA GLN A 16 1.60 1.66 14.64
C GLN A 16 1.72 0.26 15.30
N ALA A 17 0.64 -0.30 15.84
CA ALA A 17 0.68 -1.55 16.62
C ALA A 17 1.32 -2.75 15.89
N PHE A 18 1.12 -2.84 14.57
CA PHE A 18 1.70 -3.85 13.68
C PHE A 18 2.54 -3.19 12.58
N TYR A 19 3.11 -2.00 12.84
CA TYR A 19 3.89 -1.31 11.84
C TYR A 19 5.15 -2.11 11.46
N GLY A 20 5.36 -2.29 10.16
CA GLY A 20 6.52 -2.99 9.62
C GLY A 20 6.52 -4.51 9.84
N CYS A 21 5.38 -5.11 10.20
CA CYS A 21 5.24 -6.57 10.26
C CYS A 21 5.28 -7.17 8.84
N SER A 22 6.47 -7.26 8.25
CA SER A 22 6.67 -7.60 6.83
C SER A 22 6.17 -8.99 6.45
N SER A 23 6.19 -9.94 7.39
CA SER A 23 5.72 -11.32 7.17
C SER A 23 4.24 -11.55 7.49
N LEU A 24 3.51 -10.54 7.97
CA LEU A 24 2.09 -10.68 8.33
C LEU A 24 1.29 -10.77 7.04
N ASP A 25 0.69 -11.93 6.75
CA ASP A 25 0.02 -12.20 5.47
C ASP A 25 -1.51 -12.08 5.54
N ASN A 26 -2.08 -12.32 6.73
CA ASN A 26 -3.51 -12.29 6.98
C ASN A 26 -3.85 -11.73 8.36
N VAL A 27 -4.91 -10.93 8.40
CA VAL A 27 -5.48 -10.39 9.64
C VAL A 27 -6.97 -10.68 9.69
N ASN A 28 -7.41 -11.42 10.71
CA ASN A 28 -8.81 -11.74 10.92
C ASN A 28 -9.32 -11.07 12.21
N LEU A 29 -10.22 -10.10 12.06
CA LEU A 29 -10.82 -9.35 13.17
C LEU A 29 -12.27 -9.75 13.46
N LEU A 30 -12.82 -10.77 12.79
CA LEU A 30 -14.25 -11.18 12.87
C LEU A 30 -14.77 -11.45 14.28
N HIS A 31 -13.90 -11.88 15.19
CA HIS A 31 -14.31 -12.28 16.55
C HIS A 31 -14.00 -11.21 17.61
N THR A 32 -13.59 -10.02 17.19
CA THR A 32 -13.25 -8.91 18.10
C THR A 32 -14.46 -8.00 18.35
N ASN A 33 -14.37 -7.11 19.33
CA ASN A 33 -15.32 -6.00 19.50
C ASN A 33 -14.70 -4.68 19.02
N LEU A 34 -13.86 -4.75 17.99
CA LEU A 34 -13.01 -3.65 17.56
C LEU A 34 -13.85 -2.45 17.10
N GLN A 35 -13.59 -1.29 17.70
CA GLN A 35 -14.23 -0.01 17.41
C GLN A 35 -13.27 0.99 16.77
N GLU A 36 -11.96 0.84 17.01
CA GLU A 36 -10.95 1.83 16.62
C GLU A 36 -9.66 1.24 16.04
N LEU A 37 -9.20 1.80 14.92
CA LEU A 37 -7.89 1.54 14.31
C LEU A 37 -7.05 2.83 14.25
N GLY A 38 -5.93 2.84 14.98
CA GLY A 38 -5.03 3.97 15.03
C GLY A 38 -4.18 4.17 13.77
N ASN A 39 -3.49 5.30 13.72
CA ASN A 39 -2.64 5.71 12.62
C ASN A 39 -1.59 4.65 12.30
N LYS A 40 -1.52 4.22 11.03
CA LYS A 40 -0.56 3.21 10.55
C LYS A 40 -0.58 1.91 11.37
N ALA A 41 -1.71 1.53 11.97
CA ALA A 41 -1.83 0.31 12.77
C ALA A 41 -1.27 -0.94 12.07
N PHE A 42 -1.40 -1.05 10.74
CA PHE A 42 -0.81 -2.11 9.91
C PHE A 42 0.11 -1.54 8.82
N GLY A 43 0.69 -0.35 9.02
CA GLY A 43 1.50 0.28 8.00
C GLY A 43 2.80 -0.50 7.73
N GLY A 44 3.18 -0.68 6.47
CA GLY A 44 4.42 -1.37 6.10
C GLY A 44 4.37 -2.89 6.23
N CYS A 45 3.18 -3.49 6.37
CA CYS A 45 3.03 -4.94 6.29
C CYS A 45 3.08 -5.39 4.82
N LEU A 46 4.30 -5.68 4.35
CA LEU A 46 4.57 -5.92 2.93
C LEU A 46 3.85 -7.15 2.38
N GLU A 47 3.74 -8.23 3.16
CA GLU A 47 3.09 -9.49 2.73
C GLU A 47 1.60 -9.55 3.04
N LEU A 48 0.99 -8.50 3.63
CA LEU A 48 -0.42 -8.52 4.03
C LEU A 48 -1.32 -8.56 2.80
N LYS A 49 -1.93 -9.71 2.52
CA LYS A 49 -2.74 -9.95 1.33
C LYS A 49 -4.22 -9.72 1.55
N SER A 50 -4.70 -9.96 2.77
CA SER A 50 -6.11 -9.82 3.10
C SER A 50 -6.32 -9.41 4.56
N ILE A 51 -7.39 -8.65 4.76
CA ILE A 51 -7.88 -8.30 6.08
C ILE A 51 -9.40 -8.41 6.11
N THR A 52 -9.91 -9.08 7.15
CA THR A 52 -11.35 -9.15 7.41
C THR A 52 -11.69 -8.25 8.59
N ILE A 53 -12.60 -7.29 8.36
CA ILE A 53 -12.96 -6.24 9.33
C ILE A 53 -14.44 -6.36 9.69
N LEU A 54 -14.80 -5.98 10.92
CA LEU A 54 -16.17 -5.96 11.42
C LEU A 54 -16.89 -4.64 11.15
N ASP A 55 -18.21 -4.78 11.08
CA ASP A 55 -19.23 -3.73 10.99
C ASP A 55 -19.15 -2.70 12.11
N SER A 56 -18.64 -3.13 13.27
CA SER A 56 -18.52 -2.33 14.48
C SER A 56 -17.38 -1.33 14.44
N LEU A 57 -16.54 -1.32 13.40
CA LEU A 57 -15.44 -0.36 13.28
C LEU A 57 -16.00 1.04 13.03
N GLN A 58 -15.98 1.88 14.07
CA GLN A 58 -16.52 3.24 14.02
C GLN A 58 -15.46 4.29 13.69
N LYS A 59 -14.20 4.06 14.09
CA LYS A 59 -13.11 5.02 13.96
C LYS A 59 -11.88 4.37 13.32
N PHE A 60 -11.29 5.05 12.36
CA PHE A 60 -10.03 4.64 11.76
C PHE A 60 -9.27 5.85 11.24
N ASP A 61 -7.95 5.81 11.38
CA ASP A 61 -7.07 6.90 10.97
C ASP A 61 -6.66 6.85 9.48
N TRP A 62 -6.06 7.94 8.99
CA TRP A 62 -5.79 8.16 7.56
C TRP A 62 -4.82 7.20 6.87
N CYS A 63 -4.07 6.37 7.59
CA CYS A 63 -2.95 5.61 7.05
C CYS A 63 -2.84 4.18 7.59
N VAL A 64 -3.94 3.58 8.06
CA VAL A 64 -3.95 2.25 8.70
C VAL A 64 -3.14 1.19 7.93
N PHE A 65 -3.26 1.15 6.59
CA PHE A 65 -2.55 0.20 5.72
C PHE A 65 -1.48 0.86 4.83
N TYR A 66 -0.89 1.97 5.29
CA TYR A 66 0.12 2.69 4.51
C TYR A 66 1.32 1.78 4.20
N GLY A 67 1.65 1.57 2.92
CA GLY A 67 2.80 0.77 2.52
C GLY A 67 2.57 -0.75 2.56
N CYS A 68 1.33 -1.22 2.68
CA CYS A 68 1.00 -2.63 2.42
C CYS A 68 0.93 -2.86 0.91
N SER A 69 2.00 -3.38 0.31
CA SER A 69 2.14 -3.54 -1.14
C SER A 69 1.25 -4.65 -1.73
N GLU A 70 1.01 -5.71 -0.96
CA GLU A 70 0.25 -6.88 -1.40
C GLU A 70 -1.25 -6.80 -1.05
N LEU A 71 -1.67 -5.78 -0.30
CA LEU A 71 -3.06 -5.63 0.12
C LEU A 71 -3.88 -4.95 -0.98
N VAL A 72 -4.63 -5.76 -1.72
CA VAL A 72 -5.50 -5.30 -2.79
C VAL A 72 -6.86 -4.86 -2.21
N PRO A 73 -7.48 -3.75 -2.68
CA PRO A 73 -8.78 -3.29 -2.19
C PRO A 73 -9.92 -4.31 -2.24
N SER A 74 -9.83 -5.30 -3.13
CA SER A 74 -10.78 -6.41 -3.26
C SER A 74 -10.68 -7.43 -2.12
N ASN A 75 -9.55 -7.48 -1.42
CA ASN A 75 -9.27 -8.43 -0.33
C ASN A 75 -9.52 -7.82 1.06
N ILE A 76 -10.16 -6.64 1.10
CA ILE A 76 -10.74 -6.07 2.30
C ILE A 76 -12.20 -6.50 2.34
N ASP A 77 -12.45 -7.58 3.09
CA ASP A 77 -13.78 -8.12 3.30
C ASP A 77 -14.38 -7.48 4.56
N VAL A 78 -15.50 -6.79 4.37
CA VAL A 78 -16.31 -6.22 5.46
C VAL A 78 -17.66 -6.90 5.39
N TYR A 79 -18.10 -7.51 6.49
CA TYR A 79 -19.37 -8.24 6.55
C TYR A 79 -20.61 -7.31 6.73
N SER A 80 -20.47 -5.99 6.50
CA SER A 80 -21.52 -4.98 6.77
C SER A 80 -22.09 -4.29 5.55
N HIS A 81 -23.36 -3.92 5.70
CA HIS A 81 -24.17 -3.06 4.83
C HIS A 81 -23.78 -1.56 4.91
N ASN A 82 -22.58 -1.21 5.37
CA ASN A 82 -22.10 0.18 5.49
C ASN A 82 -21.00 0.45 4.45
N ASP A 83 -21.44 0.56 3.20
CA ASP A 83 -20.61 0.83 2.01
C ASP A 83 -19.69 2.05 2.17
N ALA A 84 -20.01 3.00 3.04
CA ALA A 84 -19.22 4.22 3.24
C ALA A 84 -17.84 3.96 3.87
N VAL A 85 -17.73 3.03 4.82
CA VAL A 85 -16.46 2.67 5.48
C VAL A 85 -15.54 1.95 4.48
N VAL A 86 -16.12 1.02 3.72
CA VAL A 86 -15.44 0.29 2.66
C VAL A 86 -15.01 1.24 1.54
N ALA A 87 -15.89 2.14 1.10
CA ALA A 87 -15.57 3.14 0.09
C ALA A 87 -14.41 4.04 0.55
N HIS A 88 -14.35 4.44 1.82
CA HIS A 88 -13.24 5.27 2.32
C HIS A 88 -11.90 4.51 2.39
N LEU A 89 -11.91 3.27 2.89
CA LEU A 89 -10.72 2.42 2.95
C LEU A 89 -10.23 2.05 1.53
N ARG A 90 -11.15 1.68 0.64
CA ARG A 90 -10.86 1.39 -0.78
C ARG A 90 -10.42 2.63 -1.53
N TYR A 91 -11.05 3.80 -1.33
CA TYR A 91 -10.68 5.06 -2.00
C TYR A 91 -9.22 5.44 -1.71
N LYS A 92 -8.79 5.30 -0.45
CA LYS A 92 -7.41 5.64 -0.06
C LYS A 92 -6.37 4.65 -0.59
N GLN A 93 -6.70 3.37 -0.72
CA GLN A 93 -5.81 2.41 -1.40
C GLN A 93 -5.86 2.53 -2.93
N ARG A 94 -7.02 2.89 -3.51
CA ARG A 94 -7.17 3.15 -4.94
C ARG A 94 -6.29 4.30 -5.42
N ILE A 95 -6.13 5.40 -4.67
CA ILE A 95 -5.20 6.48 -5.09
C ILE A 95 -3.76 5.97 -5.19
N ALA A 96 -3.31 5.14 -4.24
CA ALA A 96 -1.96 4.57 -4.29
C ALA A 96 -1.77 3.58 -5.45
N ALA A 97 -2.77 2.73 -5.73
CA ALA A 97 -2.70 1.70 -6.76
C ALA A 97 -3.02 2.20 -8.18
N GLU A 98 -4.01 3.08 -8.35
CA GLU A 98 -4.50 3.54 -9.67
C GLU A 98 -3.85 4.86 -10.14
N VAL A 99 -3.29 5.66 -9.24
CA VAL A 99 -2.64 6.94 -9.61
C VAL A 99 -1.13 6.85 -9.43
N ILE A 100 -0.66 6.49 -8.23
CA ILE A 100 0.79 6.55 -7.92
C ILE A 100 1.57 5.44 -8.63
N ALA A 101 1.07 4.20 -8.67
CA ALA A 101 1.77 3.09 -9.34
C ALA A 101 1.95 3.29 -10.85
N PRO A 102 0.92 3.66 -11.64
CA PRO A 102 1.13 3.98 -13.06
C PRO A 102 2.00 5.22 -13.26
N LEU A 103 1.91 6.26 -12.41
CA LEU A 103 2.83 7.40 -12.49
C LEU A 103 4.29 6.98 -12.22
N LYS A 104 4.55 6.12 -11.23
CA LYS A 104 5.91 5.57 -10.98
C LYS A 104 6.44 4.79 -12.19
N LYS A 105 5.58 4.00 -12.83
CA LYS A 105 5.94 3.25 -14.04
C LYS A 105 6.28 4.18 -15.20
N ILE A 106 5.45 5.20 -15.45
CA ILE A 106 5.70 6.22 -16.48
C ILE A 106 7.03 6.94 -16.23
N ILE A 107 7.29 7.34 -14.97
CA ILE A 107 8.55 8.00 -14.60
C ILE A 107 9.75 7.08 -14.84
N ALA A 108 9.63 5.79 -14.54
CA ALA A 108 10.71 4.83 -14.78
C ALA A 108 10.98 4.61 -16.28
N GLU A 109 9.92 4.49 -17.09
CA GLU A 109 10.03 4.33 -18.55
C GLU A 109 10.65 5.58 -19.20
N GLN A 110 10.22 6.78 -18.80
CA GLN A 110 10.80 8.04 -19.29
C GLN A 110 12.27 8.22 -18.89
N ALA A 111 12.66 7.77 -17.69
CA ALA A 111 14.05 7.84 -17.26
C ALA A 111 14.97 6.96 -18.14
N ILE A 112 14.50 5.78 -18.54
CA ILE A 112 15.25 4.89 -19.45
C ILE A 112 15.44 5.56 -20.81
N GLU A 113 14.37 6.09 -21.41
CA GLU A 113 14.43 6.75 -22.73
C GLU A 113 15.41 7.95 -22.75
N ILE A 114 15.42 8.76 -21.68
CA ILE A 114 16.37 9.88 -21.55
C ILE A 114 17.82 9.37 -21.45
N THR A 115 18.04 8.23 -20.79
CA THR A 115 19.38 7.64 -20.63
C THR A 115 19.91 7.12 -21.97
N ASP A 116 19.06 6.46 -22.76
CA ASP A 116 19.39 5.99 -24.11
C ASP A 116 19.72 7.16 -25.05
N GLN A 117 18.89 8.21 -25.03
CA GLN A 117 19.15 9.44 -25.79
C GLN A 117 20.48 10.11 -25.39
N ALA A 118 20.79 10.13 -24.08
CA ALA A 118 22.05 10.67 -23.59
C ALA A 118 23.26 9.86 -24.10
N ALA A 119 23.15 8.52 -24.17
CA ALA A 119 24.19 7.66 -24.70
C ALA A 119 24.45 7.90 -26.20
N GLU A 120 23.39 8.06 -27.00
CA GLU A 120 23.52 8.41 -28.43
C GLU A 120 24.20 9.77 -28.63
N ILE A 121 23.87 10.76 -27.81
CA ILE A 121 24.50 12.09 -27.86
C ILE A 121 26.00 12.00 -27.55
N VAL A 122 26.40 11.19 -26.56
CA VAL A 122 27.81 10.98 -26.24
C VAL A 122 28.55 10.34 -27.41
N ALA A 123 27.99 9.30 -28.01
CA ALA A 123 28.59 8.63 -29.17
C ALA A 123 28.71 9.57 -30.39
N LEU A 124 27.71 10.42 -30.64
CA LEU A 124 27.78 11.43 -31.69
C LEU A 124 28.88 12.47 -31.43
N ARG A 125 29.06 12.92 -30.17
CA ARG A 125 30.14 13.86 -29.80
C ARG A 125 31.52 13.27 -30.04
N GLU A 126 31.75 12.00 -29.71
CA GLU A 126 33.01 11.31 -29.99
C GLU A 126 33.30 11.23 -31.50
N ARG A 127 32.27 10.92 -32.30
CA ARG A 127 32.39 10.89 -33.77
C ARG A 127 32.71 12.26 -34.35
N ILE A 128 32.11 13.34 -33.85
CA ILE A 128 32.40 14.71 -34.29
C ILE A 128 33.85 15.07 -33.94
N ALA A 129 34.32 14.76 -32.73
CA ALA A 129 35.70 15.04 -32.31
C ALA A 129 36.75 14.33 -33.19
N GLN A 130 36.42 13.16 -33.77
CA GLN A 130 37.30 12.45 -34.71
C GLN A 130 37.34 13.07 -36.12
N LEU A 131 36.35 13.88 -36.50
CA LEU A 131 36.24 14.52 -37.83
C LEU A 131 36.85 15.94 -37.86
N GLU A 132 37.09 16.56 -36.71
CA GLU A 132 37.69 17.90 -36.59
C GLU A 132 39.25 17.87 -36.55
N ILE A 133 39.86 16.74 -36.94
CA ILE A 133 41.32 16.52 -37.10
C ILE A 133 41.67 16.55 -38.59
#